data_AF-B9SAY4-F1
#
_entry.id   AF-B9SAY4-F1
#
_cell.length_a   1.000
_cell.length_b   1.000
_cell.length_c   1.000
_cell.angle_alpha   90.00
_cell.angle_beta   90.00
_cell.angle_gamma   90.00
#
_symmetry.space_group_name_H-M   'P 1'
#
loop_
_entity.id
_entity.type
_entity.pdbx_description
1 polymer ?
#
loop_
_entity_poly.entity_id
_entity_poly.type
_entity_poly.pdbx_seq_one_letter_code
_entity_poly.pdbx_strand_id
1 'polypeptide(L)'
;MQVLFEGESFFRKVILNRPDKLNSLNYEMISQMLKNLRDFEIDPSVKLVILKANGNAFSVGGDLVASFGFLTTGHWSFGARFVKKQFNLDYLIATYRKPVIPLIDGIVMGGGAGLSLHGKFRIVTEKA
;
A
#
# COMPACT_ATOMS: atom_id res chain seq x y z
N MET A 1 -0.08 -11.75 -9.32
CA MET A 1 -0.07 -10.26 -9.22
C MET A 1 0.08 -9.87 -7.76
N GLN A 2 0.95 -8.91 -7.43
CA GLN A 2 1.35 -8.62 -6.03
C GLN A 2 0.41 -7.67 -5.30
N VAL A 3 -0.42 -6.93 -6.03
CA VAL A 3 -1.58 -6.18 -5.52
C VAL A 3 -2.78 -6.58 -6.37
N LEU A 4 -3.91 -6.89 -5.75
CA LEU A 4 -5.17 -7.14 -6.45
C LEU A 4 -6.07 -5.93 -6.32
N PHE A 5 -6.83 -5.66 -7.38
CA PHE A 5 -7.80 -4.59 -7.44
C PHE A 5 -9.15 -5.22 -7.79
N GLU A 6 -10.10 -5.12 -6.86
CA GLU A 6 -11.46 -5.62 -7.05
C GLU A 6 -12.44 -4.44 -6.98
N GLY A 7 -13.50 -4.50 -7.78
CA GLY A 7 -14.54 -3.48 -7.78
C GLY A 7 -15.91 -4.09 -7.48
N GLU A 8 -16.64 -3.46 -6.56
CA GLU A 8 -18.03 -3.80 -6.27
C GLU A 8 -18.81 -2.50 -6.15
N SER A 9 -19.81 -2.32 -7.01
CA SER A 9 -20.71 -1.16 -6.99
C SER A 9 -19.94 0.16 -6.76
N PHE A 10 -20.14 0.80 -5.61
CA PHE A 10 -19.59 2.09 -5.24
C PHE A 10 -18.20 2.07 -4.59
N PHE A 11 -17.57 0.91 -4.40
CA PHE A 11 -16.26 0.83 -3.75
C PHE A 11 -15.23 0.04 -4.56
N ARG A 12 -13.97 0.25 -4.22
CA ARG A 12 -12.83 -0.51 -4.75
C ARG A 12 -12.04 -1.11 -3.60
N LYS A 13 -11.58 -2.35 -3.76
CA LYS A 13 -10.65 -2.99 -2.84
C LYS A 13 -9.25 -2.94 -3.45
N VAL A 14 -8.28 -2.54 -2.63
CA VAL A 14 -6.86 -2.66 -2.91
C VAL A 14 -6.34 -3.72 -1.94
N ILE A 15 -5.88 -4.85 -2.48
CA ILE A 15 -5.53 -6.03 -1.68
C ILE A 15 -4.05 -6.32 -1.85
N LEU A 16 -3.27 -6.16 -0.80
CA LEU A 16 -1.87 -6.59 -0.78
C LEU A 16 -1.83 -8.12 -0.85
N ASN A 17 -1.16 -8.65 -1.87
CA ASN A 17 -1.19 -10.08 -2.20
C ASN A 17 0.22 -10.61 -2.42
N ARG A 18 1.05 -10.46 -1.39
CA ARG A 18 2.41 -11.01 -1.29
C ARG A 18 2.63 -11.65 0.09
N PRO A 19 1.77 -12.62 0.48
CA PRO A 19 1.76 -13.18 1.84
C PRO A 19 3.07 -13.86 2.23
N ASP A 20 3.76 -14.52 1.28
CA ASP A 20 5.05 -15.20 1.52
C ASP A 20 6.18 -14.24 1.94
N LYS A 21 5.98 -12.94 1.75
CA LYS A 21 6.90 -11.87 2.16
C LYS A 21 6.24 -10.91 3.17
N LEU A 22 5.20 -11.39 3.87
CA LEU A 22 4.43 -10.62 4.85
C LEU A 22 3.95 -9.27 4.30
N ASN A 23 3.60 -9.25 3.00
CA ASN A 23 3.18 -8.06 2.28
C ASN A 23 4.16 -6.88 2.37
N SER A 24 5.48 -7.17 2.34
CA SER A 24 6.50 -6.12 2.18
C SER A 24 6.36 -5.39 0.85
N LEU A 25 6.28 -4.06 0.92
CA LEU A 25 6.03 -3.16 -0.20
C LEU A 25 7.28 -3.04 -1.07
N ASN A 26 7.18 -3.44 -2.33
CA ASN A 26 8.23 -3.18 -3.32
C ASN A 26 7.80 -2.10 -4.32
N TYR A 27 8.75 -1.71 -5.17
CA TYR A 27 8.56 -0.62 -6.12
C TYR A 27 7.35 -0.83 -7.04
N GLU A 28 7.12 -2.07 -7.49
CA GLU A 28 6.02 -2.41 -8.39
C GLU A 28 4.66 -2.29 -7.68
N MET A 29 4.54 -2.83 -6.47
CA MET A 29 3.32 -2.70 -5.66
C MET A 29 2.95 -1.23 -5.44
N ILE A 30 3.91 -0.41 -5.02
CA ILE A 30 3.70 1.03 -4.78
C ILE A 30 3.29 1.73 -6.10
N SER A 31 3.90 1.35 -7.23
CA SER A 31 3.57 1.92 -8.54
C SER A 31 2.15 1.58 -8.98
N GLN A 32 1.73 0.33 -8.81
CA GLN A 32 0.37 -0.12 -9.12
C GLN A 32 -0.66 0.60 -8.25
N MET A 33 -0.39 0.72 -6.95
CA MET A 33 -1.30 1.40 -6.02
C MET A 33 -1.41 2.90 -6.33
N LEU A 34 -0.30 3.60 -6.57
CA LEU A 34 -0.32 5.02 -6.95
C LEU A 34 -1.16 5.27 -8.21
N LYS A 35 -1.00 4.43 -9.24
CA LYS A 35 -1.77 4.55 -10.47
C LYS A 35 -3.27 4.35 -10.20
N ASN A 36 -3.63 3.21 -9.60
CA ASN A 36 -5.04 2.86 -9.41
C ASN A 36 -5.76 3.79 -8.44
N LEU A 37 -5.11 4.25 -7.37
CA LEU A 37 -5.69 5.23 -6.47
C LEU A 37 -5.97 6.56 -7.19
N ARG A 38 -5.06 7.04 -8.05
CA ARG A 38 -5.35 8.25 -8.85
C ARG A 38 -6.55 8.05 -9.78
N ASP A 39 -6.63 6.89 -10.43
CA ASP A 39 -7.75 6.54 -11.31
C ASP A 39 -9.08 6.47 -10.51
N PHE A 40 -9.05 5.86 -9.32
CA PHE A 40 -10.22 5.75 -8.44
C PHE A 40 -10.64 7.09 -7.85
N GLU A 41 -9.72 8.02 -7.60
CA GLU A 41 -10.04 9.34 -7.06
C GLU A 41 -10.89 10.16 -8.02
N ILE A 42 -10.65 10.06 -9.33
CA ILE A 42 -11.40 10.80 -10.35
C ILE A 42 -12.66 10.08 -10.84
N ASP A 43 -12.78 8.77 -10.63
CA ASP A 43 -13.95 7.98 -11.05
C ASP A 43 -15.19 8.30 -10.17
N PRO A 44 -16.25 8.93 -10.69
CA PRO A 44 -17.42 9.31 -9.89
C PRO A 44 -18.23 8.11 -9.36
N SER A 45 -18.06 6.92 -9.94
CA SER A 45 -18.68 5.68 -9.45
C SER A 45 -18.05 5.20 -8.14
N VAL A 46 -16.76 5.48 -7.93
CA VAL A 46 -16.05 5.12 -6.70
C VAL A 46 -16.32 6.16 -5.62
N LYS A 47 -16.87 5.72 -4.50
CA LYS A 47 -17.17 6.53 -3.32
C LYS A 47 -16.20 6.28 -2.18
N LEU A 48 -15.60 5.09 -2.09
CA LEU A 48 -14.57 4.76 -1.10
C LEU A 48 -13.61 3.68 -1.61
N VAL A 49 -12.45 3.60 -0.95
CA VAL A 49 -11.45 2.56 -1.18
C VAL A 49 -11.24 1.77 0.10
N ILE A 50 -11.32 0.45 0.01
CA ILE A 50 -10.94 -0.47 1.09
C ILE A 50 -9.52 -0.94 0.81
N LEU A 51 -8.64 -0.80 1.79
CA LEU A 51 -7.29 -1.33 1.73
C LEU A 51 -7.20 -2.53 2.67
N LYS A 52 -6.79 -3.69 2.17
CA LYS A 52 -6.62 -4.89 2.99
C LYS A 52 -5.43 -5.71 2.49
N ALA A 53 -5.15 -6.81 3.18
CA ALA A 53 -4.09 -7.73 2.79
C ALA A 53 -4.56 -9.18 2.85
N ASN A 54 -3.90 -10.04 2.11
CA ASN A 54 -4.00 -11.50 2.23
C ASN A 54 -2.85 -12.04 3.10
N GLY A 55 -3.12 -13.10 3.85
CA GLY A 55 -2.14 -13.73 4.74
C GLY A 55 -2.18 -13.18 6.17
N ASN A 56 -1.12 -13.45 6.94
CA ASN A 56 -1.07 -13.21 8.39
C ASN A 56 -0.55 -11.82 8.78
N ALA A 57 -0.17 -10.99 7.81
CA ALA A 57 0.33 -9.66 8.03
C ALA A 57 -0.39 -8.68 7.10
N PHE A 58 -0.74 -7.51 7.63
CA PHE A 58 -1.21 -6.42 6.78
C PHE A 58 -0.08 -5.95 5.85
N SER A 59 1.01 -5.45 6.44
CA SER A 59 2.25 -5.15 5.71
C SER A 59 3.38 -4.85 6.69
N VAL A 60 4.54 -5.47 6.46
CA VAL A 60 5.74 -5.28 7.28
C VAL A 60 6.67 -4.16 6.79
N GLY A 61 6.18 -3.29 5.91
CA GLY A 61 6.92 -2.13 5.42
C GLY A 61 7.67 -2.37 4.12
N GLY A 62 8.64 -1.51 3.82
CA GLY A 62 9.34 -1.54 2.53
C GLY A 62 10.26 -2.76 2.39
N ASP A 63 10.33 -3.32 1.18
CA ASP A 63 11.30 -4.36 0.80
C ASP A 63 12.70 -3.75 0.66
N LEU A 64 13.30 -3.46 1.82
CA LEU A 64 14.63 -2.87 1.90
C LEU A 64 15.70 -3.87 1.47
N VAL A 65 15.47 -5.18 1.63
CA VAL A 65 16.42 -6.22 1.18
C VAL A 65 16.64 -6.15 -0.32
N ALA A 66 15.55 -6.05 -1.10
CA ALA A 66 15.66 -5.83 -2.55
C ALA A 66 16.36 -4.50 -2.87
N SER A 67 16.11 -3.45 -2.08
CA SER A 67 16.76 -2.13 -2.26
C SER A 67 18.26 -2.16 -1.94
N PHE A 68 18.70 -2.89 -0.92
CA PHE A 68 20.10 -3.05 -0.55
C PHE A 68 20.91 -3.76 -1.64
N GLY A 69 20.33 -4.72 -2.36
CA GLY A 69 20.99 -5.34 -3.51
C GLY A 69 21.41 -4.31 -4.57
N PHE A 70 20.53 -3.35 -4.89
CA PHE A 70 20.86 -2.27 -5.82
C PHE A 70 21.89 -1.27 -5.27
N LEU A 71 21.90 -1.04 -3.95
CA LEU A 71 22.94 -0.22 -3.31
C LEU A 71 24.32 -0.84 -3.49
N THR A 72 24.43 -2.17 -3.28
CA THR A 72 25.70 -2.89 -3.39
C THR A 72 26.27 -2.94 -4.81
N THR A 73 25.42 -2.76 -5.84
CA THR A 73 25.85 -2.71 -7.25
C THR A 73 26.05 -1.27 -7.77
N GLY A 74 26.13 -0.27 -6.87
CA GLY A 74 26.39 1.12 -7.23
C GLY A 74 25.15 1.93 -7.65
N HIS A 75 23.95 1.36 -7.59
CA HIS A 75 22.70 2.04 -7.93
C HIS A 75 22.07 2.74 -6.72
N TRP A 76 22.84 3.60 -6.05
CA TRP A 76 22.41 4.33 -4.84
C TRP A 76 21.11 5.14 -5.04
N SER A 77 20.89 5.68 -6.24
CA SER A 77 19.71 6.48 -6.58
C SER A 77 18.41 5.67 -6.56
N PHE A 78 18.47 4.33 -6.66
CA PHE A 78 17.29 3.48 -6.60
C PHE A 78 16.61 3.56 -5.23
N GLY A 79 17.38 3.47 -4.13
CA GLY A 79 16.84 3.57 -2.77
C GLY A 79 16.11 4.89 -2.54
N ALA A 80 16.72 6.01 -2.96
CA ALA A 80 16.09 7.32 -2.88
C ALA A 80 14.79 7.41 -3.71
N ARG A 81 14.77 6.84 -4.92
CA ARG A 81 13.56 6.78 -5.76
C ARG A 81 12.47 5.92 -5.14
N PHE A 82 12.82 4.80 -4.51
CA PHE A 82 11.89 3.93 -3.81
C PHE A 82 11.23 4.67 -2.64
N VAL A 83 12.04 5.26 -1.74
CA VAL A 83 11.54 6.01 -0.59
C VAL A 83 10.69 7.21 -1.01
N LYS A 84 11.14 7.99 -2.01
CA LYS A 84 10.34 9.08 -2.59
C LYS A 84 8.97 8.58 -3.09
N LYS A 85 8.94 7.42 -3.74
CA LYS A 85 7.70 6.86 -4.26
C LYS A 85 6.78 6.35 -3.14
N GLN A 86 7.32 5.72 -2.11
CA GLN A 86 6.57 5.35 -0.90
C GLN A 86 5.92 6.59 -0.27
N PHE A 87 6.68 7.66 -0.03
CA PHE A 87 6.13 8.88 0.55
C PHE A 87 5.08 9.57 -0.34
N ASN A 88 5.21 9.49 -1.67
CA ASN A 88 4.16 9.97 -2.56
C ASN A 88 2.85 9.18 -2.40
N LEU A 89 2.94 7.87 -2.13
CA LEU A 89 1.76 7.03 -1.88
C LEU A 89 1.15 7.37 -0.52
N ASP A 90 1.96 7.49 0.52
CA ASP A 90 1.51 7.87 1.87
C ASP A 90 0.83 9.25 1.85
N TYR A 91 1.43 10.22 1.15
CA TYR A 91 0.86 11.55 0.93
C TYR A 91 -0.47 11.48 0.18
N LEU A 92 -0.54 10.70 -0.91
CA LEU A 92 -1.78 10.54 -1.68
C LEU A 92 -2.91 10.00 -0.79
N ILE A 93 -2.63 9.01 0.07
CA ILE A 93 -3.63 8.46 1.00
C ILE A 93 -4.03 9.51 2.05
N ALA A 94 -3.06 10.28 2.58
CA ALA A 94 -3.31 11.31 3.58
C ALA A 94 -4.17 12.48 3.06
N THR A 95 -4.00 12.84 1.78
CA THR A 95 -4.76 13.94 1.15
C THR A 95 -5.88 13.46 0.23
N TYR A 96 -6.24 12.19 0.31
CA TYR A 96 -7.17 11.57 -0.62
C TYR A 96 -8.57 12.16 -0.48
N ARG A 97 -9.23 12.50 -1.59
CA ARG A 97 -10.54 13.17 -1.59
C ARG A 97 -11.69 12.28 -1.15
N LYS A 98 -11.49 10.96 -1.22
CA LYS A 98 -12.49 9.94 -0.86
C LYS A 98 -12.05 9.19 0.40
N PRO A 99 -12.94 8.56 1.16
CA PRO A 99 -12.52 7.73 2.27
C PRO A 99 -11.67 6.54 1.80
N VAL A 100 -10.44 6.45 2.31
CA VAL A 100 -9.63 5.21 2.30
C VAL A 100 -9.79 4.55 3.66
N ILE A 101 -10.14 3.26 3.66
CA ILE A 101 -10.44 2.46 4.85
C ILE A 101 -9.50 1.26 4.92
N PRO A 102 -8.42 1.34 5.69
CA PRO A 102 -7.55 0.20 5.95
C PRO A 102 -8.19 -0.79 6.92
N LEU A 103 -8.28 -2.04 6.49
CA LEU A 103 -8.61 -3.20 7.30
C LEU A 103 -7.29 -3.88 7.71
N ILE A 104 -6.84 -3.58 8.93
CA ILE A 104 -5.59 -4.03 9.50
C ILE A 104 -5.88 -5.33 10.28
N ASP A 105 -5.72 -6.45 9.59
CA ASP A 105 -5.75 -7.79 10.18
C ASP A 105 -4.35 -8.40 10.07
N GLY A 106 -3.65 -8.53 11.20
CA GLY A 106 -2.26 -9.00 11.25
C GLY A 106 -1.23 -7.87 11.37
N ILE A 107 0.05 -8.27 11.40
CA ILE A 107 1.20 -7.39 11.67
C ILE A 107 1.25 -6.19 10.73
N VAL A 108 1.39 -4.99 11.30
CA VAL A 108 1.64 -3.74 10.57
C VAL A 108 2.89 -3.04 11.10
N MET A 109 3.85 -2.74 10.22
CA MET A 109 5.04 -1.97 10.60
C MET A 109 5.66 -1.20 9.43
N GLY A 110 6.52 -0.22 9.74
CA GLY A 110 7.26 0.56 8.75
C GLY A 110 6.34 1.22 7.71
N GLY A 111 6.65 1.02 6.43
CA GLY A 111 5.81 1.51 5.32
C GLY A 111 4.37 0.98 5.32
N GLY A 112 4.10 -0.15 5.98
CA GLY A 112 2.74 -0.64 6.18
C GLY A 112 1.91 0.27 7.09
N ALA A 113 2.55 0.90 8.09
CA ALA A 113 1.93 1.90 8.94
C ALA A 113 1.69 3.22 8.17
N GLY A 114 2.62 3.65 7.32
CA GLY A 114 2.41 4.80 6.43
C GLY A 114 1.18 4.62 5.53
N LEU A 115 1.00 3.40 5.01
CA LEU A 115 -0.10 3.04 4.16
C LEU A 115 -1.48 3.02 4.88
N SER A 116 -1.50 2.70 6.18
CA SER A 116 -2.74 2.48 6.93
C SER A 116 -3.13 3.62 7.87
N LEU A 117 -2.16 4.29 8.49
CA LEU A 117 -2.44 5.32 9.51
C LEU A 117 -3.08 6.57 8.92
N HIS A 118 -2.81 6.87 7.65
CA HIS A 118 -3.38 8.02 6.95
C HIS A 118 -4.82 7.80 6.45
N GLY A 119 -5.35 6.58 6.51
CA GLY A 119 -6.73 6.29 6.14
C GLY A 119 -7.72 7.07 7.01
N LYS A 120 -8.86 7.48 6.44
CA LYS A 120 -9.88 8.26 7.16
C LYS A 120 -10.47 7.46 8.33
N PHE A 121 -10.70 6.17 8.10
CA PHE A 121 -11.13 5.20 9.11
C PHE A 121 -10.15 4.05 9.13
N ARG A 122 -9.91 3.45 10.29
CA ARG A 122 -9.03 2.29 10.45
C ARG A 122 -9.77 1.24 11.25
N ILE A 123 -9.81 0.03 10.72
CA ILE A 123 -10.39 -1.13 11.39
C ILE A 123 -9.23 -2.05 11.74
N VAL A 124 -9.12 -2.41 13.02
CA VAL A 124 -8.10 -3.31 13.56
C VAL A 124 -8.76 -4.55 14.12
N THR A 125 -8.10 -5.70 14.00
CA THR A 125 -8.54 -6.98 14.58
C THR A 125 -7.68 -7.36 15.79
N GLU A 126 -8.01 -8.46 16.44
CA GLU A 126 -7.22 -9.06 17.52
C GLU A 126 -5.82 -9.53 17.10
N LYS A 127 -5.52 -9.55 15.79
CA LYS A 127 -4.22 -9.97 15.23
C LYS A 127 -3.29 -8.80 14.90
N ALA A 128 -3.78 -7.56 15.00
CA ALA A 128 -3.05 -6.34 14.65
C ALA A 128 -1.99 -5.95 15.69
#